data_AF-A0A6V7NVE4-F1
#
_entry.id   AF-A0A6V7NVE4-F1
#
_cell.length_a   1.000
_cell.length_b   1.000
_cell.length_c   1.000
_cell.angle_alpha   90.00
_cell.angle_beta   90.00
_cell.angle_gamma   90.00
#
_symmetry.space_group_name_H-M   'P 1'
#
loop_
_entity.id
_entity.type
_entity.pdbx_description
1 polymer ?
#
loop_
_entity_poly.entity_id
_entity_poly.type
_entity_poly.pdbx_seq_one_letter_code
_entity_poly.pdbx_strand_id
1 'polypeptide(L)'
;MTDLAASRLFELHEAQEDNLILSKQLEELQSQLKDDKYVILSKPYSLLDDQLHHLTAELERYKGLTEFLQADRNNILQREKELSTKAESADSLKISNSNYESKIEELELKIQKFINERNNLEIKLEETLQDTGRKDFKDEIHVMASALSKEMEMMEAQFNRYKDAACEALSLREEANSLRVLLEKKTLEHKTLSDKCAEELVEIKSLKALLEKLENEKQELQTYLEMYGQECFDTRTIMEIKESENRARMQAEYLRTVLDEHNLELRVKAANEAEAACQQRLSAAEAEIADLRAKLDSSEREVLELQEAIRIKDAEGEAYIAEIETIGQAYEDMQAQNQHLLQQVADRDDYNIKLVSDSVKMKQTHGILLFEKQALLKQLQQVNASLEISKMKVARGEEQMKTHVTQAVKASLESRHVVINLDRAKIELVDAEKELNWLRSAADSSQKEYEQNQKKIAELKMELERERNEREKLEEEYEEVKSEVMEMSSENEEATIQKLQDEIKECKAILKCGVCFDRPKEVVITKCFHLFCYPCIQRNLEIRHRKCPGCGTPFGQSDVREVKI
;
A
#
# COMPACT_ATOMS: atom_id res chain seq x y z
N MET A 1 -109.58 65.84 31.91
CA MET A 1 -108.18 66.02 32.38
C MET A 1 -107.71 64.85 33.27
N THR A 2 -108.61 64.06 33.85
CA THR A 2 -108.27 62.93 34.75
C THR A 2 -107.88 61.63 34.03
N ASP A 3 -108.47 61.30 32.87
CA ASP A 3 -108.14 60.04 32.15
C ASP A 3 -106.76 60.04 31.47
N LEU A 4 -106.34 61.18 30.89
CA LEU A 4 -105.02 61.30 30.27
C LEU A 4 -103.91 61.20 31.32
N ALA A 5 -104.14 61.73 32.52
CA ALA A 5 -103.20 61.64 33.63
C ALA A 5 -103.05 60.20 34.14
N ALA A 6 -104.14 59.42 34.17
CA ALA A 6 -104.11 58.01 34.54
C ALA A 6 -103.36 57.14 33.51
N SER A 7 -103.58 57.35 32.21
CA SER A 7 -102.84 56.66 31.14
C SER A 7 -101.33 56.99 31.18
N ARG A 8 -100.98 58.27 31.40
CA ARG A 8 -99.57 58.68 31.54
C ARG A 8 -98.90 58.09 32.78
N LEU A 9 -99.66 57.92 33.86
CA LEU A 9 -99.21 57.25 35.08
C LEU A 9 -98.96 55.77 34.86
N PHE A 10 -99.81 55.10 34.07
CA PHE A 10 -99.61 53.70 33.70
C PHE A 10 -98.38 53.51 32.81
N GLU A 11 -98.22 54.32 31.75
CA GLU A 11 -97.01 54.31 30.90
C GLU A 11 -95.73 54.57 31.72
N LEU A 12 -95.79 55.50 32.70
CA LEU A 12 -94.67 55.77 33.60
C LEU A 12 -94.35 54.57 34.49
N HIS A 13 -95.38 53.88 35.00
CA HIS A 13 -95.21 52.69 35.83
C HIS A 13 -94.60 51.54 35.02
N GLU A 14 -95.08 51.32 33.80
CA GLU A 14 -94.54 50.30 32.88
C GLU A 14 -93.08 50.61 32.51
N ALA A 15 -92.78 51.87 32.18
CA ALA A 15 -91.40 52.29 31.93
C ALA A 15 -90.50 52.19 33.17
N GLN A 16 -91.03 52.42 34.38
CA GLN A 16 -90.30 52.21 35.64
C GLN A 16 -90.02 50.73 35.90
N GLU A 17 -90.97 49.86 35.56
CA GLU A 17 -90.83 48.41 35.69
C GLU A 17 -89.80 47.86 34.69
N ASP A 18 -89.84 48.31 33.43
CA ASP A 18 -88.81 48.02 32.43
C ASP A 18 -87.43 48.52 32.85
N ASN A 19 -87.35 49.74 33.39
CA ASN A 19 -86.08 50.29 33.88
C ASN A 19 -85.54 49.49 35.07
N LEU A 20 -86.41 48.98 35.93
CA LEU A 20 -86.04 48.12 37.05
C LEU A 20 -85.53 46.75 36.56
N ILE A 21 -86.17 46.17 35.53
CA ILE A 21 -85.72 44.93 34.89
C ILE A 21 -84.33 45.14 34.25
N LEU A 22 -84.17 46.19 33.46
CA LEU A 22 -82.89 46.54 32.82
C LEU A 22 -81.79 46.84 33.85
N SER A 23 -82.12 47.55 34.93
CA SER A 23 -81.16 47.83 36.01
C SER A 23 -80.72 46.55 36.71
N LYS A 24 -81.64 45.61 36.98
CA LYS A 24 -81.31 44.29 37.54
C LYS A 24 -80.43 43.47 36.59
N GLN A 25 -80.74 43.46 35.30
CA GLN A 25 -79.91 42.80 34.29
C GLN A 25 -78.51 43.42 34.21
N LEU A 26 -78.40 44.74 34.39
CA LEU A 26 -77.13 45.47 34.37
C LEU A 26 -76.30 45.18 35.64
N GLU A 27 -76.93 45.11 36.81
CA GLU A 27 -76.30 44.66 38.06
C GLU A 27 -75.83 43.20 37.97
N GLU A 28 -76.63 42.33 37.36
CA GLU A 28 -76.28 40.92 37.15
C GLU A 28 -75.09 40.77 36.19
N LEU A 29 -75.06 41.53 35.08
CA LEU A 29 -73.92 41.59 34.18
C LEU A 29 -72.67 42.19 34.84
N GLN A 30 -72.81 43.22 35.68
CA GLN A 30 -71.68 43.78 36.45
C GLN A 30 -71.14 42.81 37.49
N SER A 31 -72.01 42.04 38.14
CA SER A 31 -71.64 40.97 39.07
C SER A 31 -70.86 39.88 38.33
N GLN A 32 -71.37 39.44 37.17
CA GLN A 32 -70.70 38.47 36.30
C GLN A 32 -69.33 38.96 35.79
N LEU A 33 -69.19 40.24 35.46
CA LEU A 33 -67.92 40.83 35.03
C LEU A 33 -66.90 41.00 36.17
N LYS A 34 -67.36 41.09 37.42
CA LYS A 34 -66.50 41.16 38.62
C LYS A 34 -66.10 39.79 39.15
N ASP A 35 -66.77 38.72 38.73
CA ASP A 35 -66.39 37.36 39.08
C ASP A 35 -65.32 36.84 38.11
N ASP A 36 -64.07 36.82 38.59
CA ASP A 36 -62.91 36.31 37.85
C ASP A 36 -63.15 34.91 37.27
N LYS A 37 -63.94 34.06 37.94
CA LYS A 37 -64.27 32.72 37.43
C LYS A 37 -65.14 32.78 36.19
N TYR A 38 -66.11 33.70 36.15
CA TYR A 38 -66.97 33.88 35.00
C TYR A 38 -66.22 34.48 33.81
N VAL A 39 -65.27 35.40 34.08
CA VAL A 39 -64.40 35.99 33.06
C VAL A 39 -63.50 34.92 32.40
N ILE A 40 -62.89 34.02 33.19
CA ILE A 40 -62.05 32.92 32.67
C ILE A 40 -62.88 31.90 31.87
N LEU A 41 -64.12 31.65 32.28
CA LEU A 41 -65.05 30.77 31.57
C LEU A 41 -65.73 31.44 30.36
N SER A 42 -65.49 32.73 30.15
CA SER A 42 -66.09 33.48 29.06
C SER A 42 -65.53 33.04 27.70
N LYS A 43 -66.38 33.14 26.67
CA LYS A 43 -66.01 32.78 25.29
C LYS A 43 -64.85 33.64 24.72
N PRO A 44 -64.75 34.95 24.99
CA PRO A 44 -63.60 35.75 24.55
C PRO A 44 -62.29 35.35 25.24
N TYR A 45 -62.33 35.02 26.54
CA TYR A 45 -61.13 34.60 27.28
C TYR A 45 -60.61 33.25 26.78
N SER A 46 -61.49 32.25 26.62
CA SER A 46 -61.11 30.94 26.08
C SER A 46 -60.48 31.04 24.69
N LEU A 47 -61.01 31.89 23.79
CA LEU A 47 -60.40 32.12 22.48
C LEU A 47 -58.99 32.73 22.58
N LEU A 48 -58.80 33.68 23.51
CA LEU A 48 -57.50 34.30 23.74
C LEU A 48 -56.50 33.31 24.37
N ASP A 49 -56.97 32.47 25.28
CA ASP A 49 -56.19 31.41 25.93
C ASP A 49 -55.76 30.33 24.92
N ASP A 50 -56.66 29.91 24.03
CA ASP A 50 -56.35 29.00 22.92
C ASP A 50 -55.28 29.60 21.99
N GLN A 51 -55.40 30.89 21.66
CA GLN A 51 -54.38 31.60 20.86
C GLN A 51 -53.04 31.67 21.58
N LEU A 52 -53.04 31.89 22.90
CA LEU A 52 -51.83 31.96 23.71
C LEU A 52 -51.15 30.60 23.79
N HIS A 53 -51.91 29.51 23.97
CA HIS A 53 -51.41 28.15 23.91
C HIS A 53 -50.82 27.82 22.53
N HIS A 54 -51.49 28.21 21.45
CA HIS A 54 -50.97 28.03 20.09
C HIS A 54 -49.63 28.74 19.88
N LEU A 55 -49.56 30.04 20.22
CA LEU A 55 -48.33 30.83 20.10
C LEU A 55 -47.20 30.27 20.98
N THR A 56 -47.53 29.77 22.16
CA THR A 56 -46.56 29.13 23.07
C THR A 56 -46.01 27.84 22.47
N ALA A 57 -46.87 27.00 21.86
CA ALA A 57 -46.45 25.80 21.16
C ALA A 57 -45.57 26.10 19.94
N GLU A 58 -45.89 27.16 19.18
CA GLU A 58 -45.04 27.62 18.08
C GLU A 58 -43.68 28.12 18.56
N LEU A 59 -43.64 28.87 19.67
CA LEU A 59 -42.39 29.33 20.28
C LEU A 59 -41.49 28.16 20.68
N GLU A 60 -42.04 27.15 21.36
CA GLU A 60 -41.29 25.94 21.73
C GLU A 60 -40.78 25.19 20.49
N ARG A 61 -41.58 25.11 19.42
CA ARG A 61 -41.15 24.52 18.15
C ARG A 61 -39.97 25.27 17.54
N TYR A 62 -40.03 26.60 17.48
CA TYR A 62 -38.93 27.42 16.95
C TYR A 62 -37.68 27.36 17.83
N LYS A 63 -37.85 27.27 19.16
CA LYS A 63 -36.76 27.10 20.10
C LYS A 63 -36.04 25.77 19.88
N GLY A 64 -36.78 24.66 19.76
CA GLY A 64 -36.22 23.36 19.43
C GLY A 64 -35.49 23.34 18.08
N LEU A 65 -36.04 24.03 17.06
CA LEU A 65 -35.36 24.18 15.76
C LEU A 65 -34.05 24.97 15.89
N THR A 66 -34.03 26.03 16.70
CA THR A 66 -32.85 26.85 16.92
C THR A 66 -31.76 26.06 17.65
N GLU A 67 -32.13 25.31 18.68
CA GLU A 67 -31.20 24.43 19.41
C GLU A 67 -30.61 23.35 18.50
N PHE A 68 -31.43 22.75 17.63
CA PHE A 68 -30.97 21.80 16.62
C PHE A 68 -29.97 22.42 15.64
N LEU A 69 -30.32 23.58 15.05
CA LEU A 69 -29.43 24.30 14.13
C LEU A 69 -28.13 24.74 14.80
N GLN A 70 -28.17 25.10 16.08
CA GLN A 70 -26.98 25.45 16.86
C GLN A 70 -26.06 24.24 17.07
N ALA A 71 -26.64 23.08 17.38
CA ALA A 71 -25.89 21.83 17.49
C ALA A 71 -25.27 21.43 16.14
N ASP A 72 -26.03 21.56 15.05
CA ASP A 72 -25.56 21.25 13.70
C ASP A 72 -24.40 22.17 13.27
N ARG A 73 -24.52 23.49 13.54
CA ARG A 73 -23.42 24.46 13.33
C ARG A 73 -22.15 24.05 14.05
N ASN A 74 -22.26 23.58 15.30
CA ASN A 74 -21.09 23.16 16.08
C ASN A 74 -20.46 21.89 15.51
N ASN A 75 -21.27 20.94 15.05
CA ASN A 75 -20.77 19.73 14.36
C ASN A 75 -20.03 20.09 13.06
N ILE A 76 -20.59 21.02 12.27
CA ILE A 76 -19.96 21.50 11.03
C ILE A 76 -18.62 22.19 11.34
N LEU A 77 -18.57 23.07 12.34
CA LEU A 77 -17.33 23.73 12.78
C LEU A 77 -16.26 22.74 13.24
N GLN A 78 -16.66 21.67 13.95
CA GLN A 78 -15.73 20.62 14.32
C GLN A 78 -15.19 19.89 13.08
N ARG A 79 -16.08 19.55 12.15
CA ARG A 79 -15.72 18.90 10.88
C ARG A 79 -14.74 19.76 10.06
N GLU A 80 -14.97 21.06 10.01
CA GLU A 80 -14.11 22.03 9.34
C GLU A 80 -12.71 22.06 9.96
N LYS A 81 -12.61 22.10 11.30
CA LYS A 81 -11.32 22.03 12.02
C LYS A 81 -10.58 20.71 11.76
N GLU A 82 -11.30 19.59 11.74
CA GLU A 82 -10.73 18.28 11.40
C GLU A 82 -10.22 18.23 9.96
N LEU A 83 -10.91 18.88 9.02
CA LEU A 83 -10.47 18.98 7.64
C LEU A 83 -9.26 19.91 7.48
N SER A 84 -9.21 21.03 8.21
CA SER A 84 -8.07 21.95 8.21
C SER A 84 -6.80 21.27 8.71
N THR A 85 -6.88 20.54 9.84
CA THR A 85 -5.72 19.81 10.37
C THR A 85 -5.27 18.68 9.44
N LYS A 86 -6.21 18.01 8.76
CA LYS A 86 -5.88 17.03 7.71
C LYS A 86 -5.18 17.69 6.53
N ALA A 87 -5.62 18.87 6.08
CA ALA A 87 -4.98 19.61 5.00
C ALA A 87 -3.53 19.99 5.35
N GLU A 88 -3.30 20.54 6.55
CA GLU A 88 -1.95 20.87 7.05
C GLU A 88 -1.04 19.63 7.13
N SER A 89 -1.59 18.48 7.55
CA SER A 89 -0.84 17.22 7.57
C SER A 89 -0.52 16.72 6.16
N ALA A 90 -1.43 16.92 5.19
CA ALA A 90 -1.22 16.54 3.80
C ALA A 90 -0.14 17.42 3.15
N ASP A 91 -0.12 18.72 3.43
CA ASP A 91 0.93 19.63 2.98
C ASP A 91 2.31 19.25 3.56
N SER A 92 2.34 18.86 4.84
CA SER A 92 3.56 18.37 5.49
C SER A 92 4.08 17.08 4.83
N LEU A 93 3.18 16.14 4.49
CA LEU A 93 3.51 14.92 3.76
C LEU A 93 3.97 15.21 2.32
N LYS A 94 3.42 16.25 1.68
CA LYS A 94 3.83 16.65 0.33
C LYS A 94 5.26 17.20 0.32
N ILE A 95 5.63 17.97 1.34
CA ILE A 95 7.00 18.47 1.51
C ILE A 95 7.97 17.32 1.75
N SER A 96 7.62 16.36 2.63
CA SER A 96 8.49 15.20 2.87
C SER A 96 8.66 14.33 1.62
N ASN A 97 7.59 14.14 0.84
CA ASN A 97 7.66 13.38 -0.41
C ASN A 97 8.58 14.06 -1.44
N SER A 98 8.48 15.39 -1.59
CA SER A 98 9.39 16.15 -2.46
C SER A 98 10.85 16.04 -2.03
N ASN A 99 11.14 16.03 -0.72
CA ASN A 99 12.49 15.80 -0.21
C ASN A 99 13.00 14.39 -0.55
N TYR A 100 12.14 13.37 -0.46
CA TYR A 100 12.49 12.01 -0.86
C TYR A 100 12.72 11.89 -2.36
N GLU A 101 11.91 12.54 -3.19
CA GLU A 101 12.11 12.61 -4.65
C GLU A 101 13.47 13.23 -4.99
N SER A 102 13.81 14.38 -4.41
CA SER A 102 15.15 14.98 -4.61
C SER A 102 16.29 14.06 -4.13
N LYS A 103 16.06 13.28 -3.07
CA LYS A 103 17.07 12.34 -2.59
C LYS A 103 17.25 11.15 -3.53
N ILE A 104 16.17 10.68 -4.14
CA ILE A 104 16.20 9.63 -5.16
C ILE A 104 17.00 10.12 -6.38
N GLU A 105 16.71 11.32 -6.89
CA GLU A 105 17.45 11.92 -8.00
C GLU A 105 18.96 12.03 -7.70
N GLU A 106 19.33 12.44 -6.49
CA GLU A 106 20.75 12.51 -6.07
C GLU A 106 21.41 11.11 -6.06
N LEU A 107 20.69 10.08 -5.62
CA LEU A 107 21.19 8.71 -5.59
C LEU A 107 21.31 8.12 -7.01
N GLU A 108 20.36 8.40 -7.90
CA GLU A 108 20.41 8.00 -9.31
C GLU A 108 21.62 8.61 -10.02
N LEU A 109 21.90 9.90 -9.77
CA LEU A 109 23.10 10.56 -10.30
C LEU A 109 24.40 9.88 -9.80
N LYS A 110 24.45 9.48 -8.53
CA LYS A 110 25.61 8.74 -7.98
C LYS A 110 25.76 7.36 -8.61
N ILE A 111 24.67 6.64 -8.81
CA ILE A 111 24.69 5.34 -9.50
C ILE A 111 25.23 5.50 -10.92
N GLN A 112 24.75 6.50 -11.66
CA GLN A 112 25.24 6.77 -13.02
C GLN A 112 26.74 7.09 -13.03
N LYS A 113 27.23 7.84 -12.04
CA LYS A 113 28.65 8.13 -11.88
C LYS A 113 29.47 6.84 -11.67
N PHE A 114 29.02 5.95 -10.78
CA PHE A 114 29.70 4.67 -10.54
C PHE A 114 29.68 3.74 -11.75
N ILE A 115 28.59 3.74 -12.54
CA ILE A 115 28.53 2.99 -13.80
C ILE A 115 29.59 3.50 -14.78
N ASN A 116 29.72 4.83 -14.92
CA ASN A 116 30.74 5.42 -15.79
C ASN A 116 32.16 5.10 -15.31
N GLU A 117 32.42 5.16 -14.01
CA GLU A 117 33.72 4.78 -13.42
C GLU A 117 34.04 3.31 -13.67
N ARG A 118 33.07 2.40 -13.47
CA ARG A 118 33.23 0.98 -13.75
C ARG A 118 33.56 0.73 -15.23
N ASN A 119 32.82 1.35 -16.15
CA ASN A 119 33.05 1.18 -17.58
C ASN A 119 34.45 1.69 -17.99
N ASN A 120 34.91 2.80 -17.40
CA ASN A 120 36.28 3.30 -17.64
C ASN A 120 37.36 2.33 -17.12
N LEU A 121 37.14 1.71 -15.95
CA LEU A 121 38.06 0.71 -15.42
C LEU A 121 38.06 -0.57 -16.26
N GLU A 122 36.90 -0.98 -16.77
CA GLU A 122 36.76 -2.13 -17.66
C GLU A 122 37.50 -1.90 -18.99
N ILE A 123 37.38 -0.71 -19.59
CA ILE A 123 38.17 -0.32 -20.77
C ILE A 123 39.67 -0.40 -20.49
N LYS A 124 40.14 0.19 -19.37
CA LYS A 124 41.56 0.12 -18.99
C LYS A 124 42.03 -1.31 -18.77
N LEU A 125 41.19 -2.17 -18.18
CA LEU A 125 41.50 -3.57 -18.00
C LEU A 125 41.64 -4.28 -19.35
N GLU A 126 40.70 -4.05 -20.28
CA GLU A 126 40.75 -4.59 -21.64
C GLU A 126 42.01 -4.13 -22.40
N GLU A 127 42.38 -2.85 -22.27
CA GLU A 127 43.62 -2.29 -22.81
C GLU A 127 44.85 -3.01 -22.24
N THR A 128 44.94 -3.17 -20.91
CA THR A 128 46.06 -3.91 -20.30
C THR A 128 46.09 -5.39 -20.68
N LEU A 129 44.93 -6.02 -20.92
CA LEU A 129 44.83 -7.40 -21.38
C LEU A 129 45.25 -7.56 -22.85
N GLN A 130 45.01 -6.54 -23.68
CA GLN A 130 45.48 -6.50 -25.07
C GLN A 130 46.98 -6.18 -25.15
N ASP A 131 47.48 -5.27 -24.32
CA ASP A 131 48.92 -4.93 -24.23
C ASP A 131 49.75 -6.09 -23.66
N THR A 132 49.16 -6.95 -22.83
CA THR A 132 49.80 -8.19 -22.31
C THR A 132 49.68 -9.38 -23.27
N GLY A 133 49.84 -9.13 -24.57
CA GLY A 133 49.84 -10.12 -25.65
C GLY A 133 50.41 -11.49 -25.22
N ARG A 134 49.50 -12.46 -25.01
CA ARG A 134 49.73 -13.80 -24.44
C ARG A 134 50.48 -14.79 -25.36
N LYS A 135 51.54 -14.36 -26.03
CA LYS A 135 52.50 -15.27 -26.67
C LYS A 135 53.89 -15.17 -26.06
N ASP A 136 54.35 -13.96 -25.78
CA ASP A 136 55.76 -13.77 -25.43
C ASP A 136 56.07 -14.18 -23.98
N PHE A 137 55.18 -13.92 -23.02
CA PHE A 137 55.44 -14.22 -21.61
C PHE A 137 55.53 -15.72 -21.27
N LYS A 138 54.76 -16.56 -21.97
CA LYS A 138 54.78 -18.01 -21.76
C LYS A 138 56.04 -18.63 -22.37
N ASP A 139 56.44 -18.14 -23.54
CA ASP A 139 57.65 -18.59 -24.22
C ASP A 139 58.89 -18.10 -23.47
N GLU A 140 58.88 -16.88 -22.91
CA GLU A 140 59.95 -16.36 -22.04
C GLU A 140 60.10 -17.14 -20.73
N ILE A 141 59.01 -17.47 -20.04
CA ILE A 141 59.08 -18.32 -18.84
C ILE A 141 59.62 -19.71 -19.19
N HIS A 142 59.24 -20.26 -20.35
CA HIS A 142 59.74 -21.56 -20.77
C HIS A 142 61.24 -21.52 -21.09
N VAL A 143 61.71 -20.45 -21.75
CA VAL A 143 63.13 -20.22 -22.01
C VAL A 143 63.90 -20.03 -20.70
N MET A 144 63.40 -19.22 -19.76
CA MET A 144 64.03 -19.01 -18.45
C MET A 144 64.08 -20.31 -17.63
N ALA A 145 63.01 -21.10 -17.61
CA ALA A 145 62.99 -22.40 -16.92
C ALA A 145 63.98 -23.39 -17.54
N SER A 146 64.11 -23.40 -18.88
CA SER A 146 65.09 -24.25 -19.57
C SER A 146 66.54 -23.82 -19.31
N ALA A 147 66.79 -22.51 -19.20
CA ALA A 147 68.11 -21.97 -18.86
C ALA A 147 68.49 -22.32 -17.41
N LEU A 148 67.57 -22.14 -16.45
CA LEU A 148 67.80 -22.46 -15.04
C LEU A 148 68.10 -23.95 -14.83
N SER A 149 67.35 -24.83 -15.52
CA SER A 149 67.59 -26.27 -15.45
C SER A 149 69.00 -26.64 -15.97
N LYS A 150 69.46 -25.97 -17.02
CA LYS A 150 70.79 -26.20 -17.60
C LYS A 150 71.91 -25.68 -16.71
N GLU A 151 71.70 -24.54 -16.04
CA GLU A 151 72.65 -24.05 -15.03
C GLU A 151 72.73 -24.95 -13.80
N MET A 152 71.60 -25.51 -13.35
CA MET A 152 71.59 -26.50 -12.28
C MET A 152 72.39 -27.75 -12.66
N GLU A 153 72.21 -28.29 -13.86
CA GLU A 153 73.00 -29.43 -14.37
C GLU A 153 74.51 -29.10 -14.45
N MET A 154 74.85 -27.87 -14.88
CA MET A 154 76.24 -27.41 -14.92
C MET A 154 76.85 -27.26 -13.53
N MET A 155 76.12 -26.70 -12.57
CA MET A 155 76.56 -26.61 -11.18
C MET A 155 76.73 -27.98 -10.54
N GLU A 156 75.82 -28.92 -10.80
CA GLU A 156 75.95 -30.30 -10.30
C GLU A 156 77.17 -31.00 -10.90
N ALA A 157 77.44 -30.81 -12.19
CA ALA A 157 78.65 -31.31 -12.84
C ALA A 157 79.95 -30.65 -12.33
N GLN A 158 79.90 -29.39 -11.90
CA GLN A 158 81.04 -28.73 -11.26
C GLN A 158 81.24 -29.23 -9.82
N PHE A 159 80.16 -29.37 -9.05
CA PHE A 159 80.18 -29.92 -7.70
C PHE A 159 80.79 -31.34 -7.68
N ASN A 160 80.37 -32.20 -8.60
CA ASN A 160 80.94 -33.55 -8.72
C ASN A 160 82.43 -33.52 -9.09
N ARG A 161 82.86 -32.61 -9.97
CA ARG A 161 84.30 -32.42 -10.27
C ARG A 161 85.11 -31.97 -9.05
N TYR A 162 84.58 -31.03 -8.25
CA TYR A 162 85.25 -30.61 -7.02
C TYR A 162 85.31 -31.73 -5.97
N LYS A 163 84.26 -32.54 -5.88
CA LYS A 163 84.23 -33.71 -5.02
C LYS A 163 85.30 -34.73 -5.41
N ASP A 164 85.44 -35.02 -6.71
CA ASP A 164 86.46 -35.94 -7.22
C ASP A 164 87.87 -35.41 -6.98
N ALA A 165 88.11 -34.11 -7.25
CA ALA A 165 89.39 -33.46 -6.96
C ALA A 165 89.74 -33.45 -5.47
N ALA A 166 88.76 -33.30 -4.58
CA ALA A 166 88.97 -33.40 -3.14
C ALA A 166 89.34 -34.84 -2.71
N CYS A 167 88.72 -35.86 -3.32
CA CYS A 167 89.09 -37.26 -3.10
C CYS A 167 90.53 -37.55 -3.57
N GLU A 168 90.94 -37.05 -4.73
CA GLU A 168 92.33 -37.17 -5.22
C GLU A 168 93.33 -36.43 -4.31
N ALA A 169 92.97 -35.24 -3.82
CA ALA A 169 93.81 -34.50 -2.88
C ALA A 169 94.00 -35.27 -1.56
N LEU A 170 92.98 -35.98 -1.09
CA LEU A 170 93.07 -36.84 0.09
C LEU A 170 93.99 -38.05 -0.15
N SER A 171 93.87 -38.74 -1.30
CA SER A 171 94.78 -39.86 -1.62
C SER A 171 96.23 -39.39 -1.75
N LEU A 172 96.46 -38.25 -2.41
CA LEU A 172 97.80 -37.66 -2.51
C LEU A 172 98.36 -37.25 -1.14
N ARG A 173 97.50 -36.78 -0.22
CA ARG A 173 97.91 -36.48 1.16
C ARG A 173 98.31 -37.73 1.93
N GLU A 174 97.61 -38.84 1.74
CA GLU A 174 97.97 -40.13 2.33
C GLU A 174 99.30 -40.64 1.78
N GLU A 175 99.52 -40.55 0.46
CA GLU A 175 100.80 -40.88 -0.17
C GLU A 175 101.94 -39.98 0.35
N ALA A 176 101.74 -38.66 0.43
CA ALA A 176 102.72 -37.73 0.97
C ALA A 176 103.06 -38.03 2.44
N ASN A 177 102.08 -38.43 3.25
CA ASN A 177 102.32 -38.88 4.62
C ASN A 177 103.18 -40.16 4.65
N SER A 178 102.92 -41.13 3.78
CA SER A 178 103.71 -42.36 3.69
C SER A 178 105.16 -42.07 3.27
N LEU A 179 105.36 -41.15 2.32
CA LEU A 179 106.68 -40.71 1.88
C LEU A 179 107.42 -39.94 2.96
N ARG A 180 106.71 -39.13 3.76
CA ARG A 180 107.29 -38.41 4.90
C ARG A 180 107.83 -39.37 5.96
N VAL A 181 107.07 -40.41 6.30
CA VAL A 181 107.53 -41.45 7.25
C VAL A 181 108.76 -42.19 6.69
N LEU A 182 108.78 -42.46 5.39
CA LEU A 182 109.95 -43.07 4.73
C LEU A 182 111.17 -42.14 4.77
N LEU A 183 110.98 -40.83 4.56
CA LEU A 183 112.01 -39.81 4.63
C LEU A 183 112.57 -39.69 6.06
N GLU A 184 111.73 -39.67 7.09
CA GLU A 184 112.17 -39.66 8.49
C GLU A 184 113.02 -40.88 8.81
N LYS A 185 112.62 -42.07 8.35
CA LYS A 185 113.42 -43.29 8.50
C LYS A 185 114.78 -43.18 7.80
N LYS A 186 114.82 -42.66 6.57
CA LYS A 186 116.08 -42.47 5.82
C LYS A 186 116.98 -41.40 6.45
N THR A 187 116.39 -40.36 7.03
CA THR A 187 117.11 -39.31 7.75
C THR A 187 117.76 -39.87 9.02
N LEU A 188 117.05 -40.76 9.73
CA LEU A 188 117.60 -41.46 10.89
C LEU A 188 118.76 -42.39 10.50
N GLU A 189 118.60 -43.17 9.42
CA GLU A 189 119.67 -44.01 8.86
C GLU A 189 120.91 -43.18 8.47
N HIS A 190 120.72 -42.04 7.81
CA HIS A 190 121.80 -41.11 7.47
C HIS A 190 122.48 -40.55 8.73
N LYS A 191 121.72 -40.19 9.76
CA LYS A 191 122.27 -39.71 11.03
C LYS A 191 123.13 -40.77 11.71
N THR A 192 122.67 -42.02 11.76
CA THR A 192 123.46 -43.14 12.30
C THR A 192 124.75 -43.38 11.51
N LEU A 193 124.72 -43.25 10.18
CA LEU A 193 125.92 -43.35 9.34
C LEU A 193 126.87 -42.17 9.55
N SER A 194 126.34 -40.95 9.65
CA SER A 194 127.13 -39.74 9.96
C SER A 194 127.80 -39.84 11.33
N ASP A 195 127.12 -40.37 12.34
CA ASP A 195 127.67 -40.57 13.67
C ASP A 195 128.83 -41.59 13.63
N LYS A 196 128.71 -42.68 12.86
CA LYS A 196 129.82 -43.62 12.61
C LYS A 196 131.00 -42.98 11.90
N CYS A 197 130.76 -42.17 10.86
CA CYS A 197 131.82 -41.43 10.19
C CYS A 197 132.51 -40.41 11.13
N ALA A 198 131.78 -39.85 12.10
CA ALA A 198 132.35 -38.97 13.11
C ALA A 198 133.24 -39.73 14.11
N GLU A 199 132.86 -40.95 14.50
CA GLU A 199 133.70 -41.85 15.31
C GLU A 199 135.00 -42.22 14.59
N GLU A 200 134.93 -42.60 13.31
CA GLU A 200 136.12 -42.87 12.48
C GLU A 200 137.02 -41.62 12.33
N LEU A 201 136.43 -40.42 12.26
CA LEU A 201 137.16 -39.15 12.23
C LEU A 201 137.91 -38.87 13.54
N VAL A 202 137.39 -39.31 14.69
CA VAL A 202 138.08 -39.20 15.99
C VAL A 202 139.27 -40.16 16.04
N GLU A 203 139.16 -41.37 15.50
CA GLU A 203 140.30 -42.29 15.34
C GLU A 203 141.37 -41.72 14.40
N ILE A 204 140.98 -41.07 13.29
CA ILE A 204 141.94 -40.41 12.39
C ILE A 204 142.67 -39.26 13.11
N LYS A 205 141.97 -38.49 13.96
CA LYS A 205 142.60 -37.42 14.75
C LYS A 205 143.58 -37.95 15.79
N SER A 206 143.31 -39.10 16.41
CA SER A 206 144.24 -39.72 17.37
C SER A 206 145.50 -40.27 16.68
N LEU A 207 145.35 -40.83 15.47
CA LEU A 207 146.48 -41.25 14.63
C LEU A 207 147.34 -40.06 14.15
N LYS A 208 146.72 -38.91 13.84
CA LYS A 208 147.45 -37.66 13.51
C LYS A 208 148.23 -37.11 14.71
N ALA A 209 147.70 -37.16 15.92
CA ALA A 209 148.42 -36.75 17.13
C ALA A 209 149.64 -37.66 17.43
N LEU A 210 149.59 -38.93 17.03
CA LEU A 210 150.74 -39.84 17.13
C LEU A 210 151.87 -39.47 16.14
N LEU A 211 151.51 -39.01 14.94
CA LEU A 211 152.47 -38.50 13.95
C LEU A 211 153.15 -37.20 14.41
N GLU A 212 152.41 -36.31 15.05
CA GLU A 212 152.93 -35.04 15.58
C GLU A 212 153.95 -35.24 16.72
N LYS A 213 153.77 -36.30 17.53
CA LYS A 213 154.77 -36.73 18.54
C LYS A 213 156.08 -37.20 17.90
N LEU A 214 156.01 -37.97 16.81
CA LEU A 214 157.18 -38.48 16.11
C LEU A 214 157.94 -37.37 15.34
N GLU A 215 157.24 -36.32 14.89
CA GLU A 215 157.85 -35.14 14.26
C GLU A 215 158.58 -34.25 15.29
N ASN A 216 158.10 -34.17 16.54
CA ASN A 216 158.79 -33.46 17.64
C ASN A 216 160.07 -34.19 18.10
N GLU A 217 160.08 -35.52 18.15
CA GLU A 217 161.30 -36.31 18.45
C GLU A 217 162.39 -36.14 17.37
N LYS A 218 161.99 -35.86 16.12
CA LYS A 218 162.90 -35.55 15.01
C LYS A 218 163.51 -34.14 15.13
N GLN A 219 162.76 -33.16 15.63
CA GLN A 219 163.24 -31.79 15.84
C GLN A 219 164.20 -31.68 17.04
N GLU A 220 164.08 -32.54 18.06
CA GLU A 220 165.02 -32.61 19.19
C GLU A 220 166.42 -33.14 18.82
N LEU A 221 166.54 -33.91 17.73
CA LEU A 221 167.82 -34.41 17.20
C LEU A 221 168.55 -33.41 16.28
N GLN A 222 167.89 -32.34 15.85
CA GLN A 222 168.45 -31.31 14.98
C GLN A 222 169.17 -30.18 15.76
N THR A 223 168.97 -30.12 17.08
CA THR A 223 169.55 -29.13 17.99
C THR A 223 170.95 -29.51 18.51
N TYR A 224 171.48 -30.68 18.14
CA TYR A 224 172.82 -31.15 18.55
C TYR A 224 173.97 -30.78 17.57
N LEU A 225 173.68 -30.09 16.45
CA LEU A 225 174.65 -29.87 15.35
C LEU A 225 175.10 -28.42 15.11
N GLU A 226 174.74 -27.45 15.96
CA GLU A 226 175.15 -26.03 15.81
C GLU A 226 175.94 -25.45 17.01
N MET A 227 176.76 -26.28 17.66
CA MET A 227 177.75 -25.84 18.65
C MET A 227 179.13 -26.44 18.35
N TYR A 228 179.95 -25.80 17.49
CA TYR A 228 181.42 -25.80 17.55
C TYR A 228 182.01 -24.90 16.45
N GLY A 229 182.83 -23.90 16.82
CA GLY A 229 183.70 -23.21 15.85
C GLY A 229 184.18 -21.77 16.18
N GLN A 230 184.78 -21.54 17.35
CA GLN A 230 185.79 -20.48 17.59
C GLN A 230 186.98 -20.65 16.59
N GLU A 231 187.82 -19.69 16.18
CA GLU A 231 188.54 -18.66 16.94
C GLU A 231 189.33 -17.67 16.02
N CYS A 232 189.48 -16.45 16.56
CA CYS A 232 190.35 -15.27 16.36
C CYS A 232 191.73 -15.20 15.59
N PHE A 233 192.04 -13.92 15.23
CA PHE A 233 193.31 -13.12 15.20
C PHE A 233 194.25 -13.01 13.95
N ASP A 234 194.21 -11.79 13.38
CA ASP A 234 195.29 -10.77 13.25
C ASP A 234 196.31 -10.72 12.07
N THR A 235 196.55 -9.46 11.68
CA THR A 235 197.44 -8.75 10.72
C THR A 235 198.81 -9.37 10.36
N ARG A 236 199.50 -9.12 9.22
CA ARG A 236 199.50 -8.10 8.15
C ARG A 236 200.43 -8.61 7.03
N THR A 237 200.13 -8.39 5.74
CA THR A 237 201.11 -7.88 4.73
C THR A 237 200.33 -7.30 3.54
N ILE A 238 200.45 -5.99 3.36
CA ILE A 238 199.67 -5.16 2.43
C ILE A 238 200.33 -5.25 1.04
N MET A 239 199.94 -6.25 0.25
CA MET A 239 199.90 -6.18 -1.22
C MET A 239 199.13 -7.35 -1.84
N GLU A 240 198.98 -8.45 -1.10
CA GLU A 240 198.15 -9.62 -1.46
C GLU A 240 196.69 -9.50 -0.94
N ILE A 241 196.44 -8.57 0.00
CA ILE A 241 195.11 -8.28 0.56
C ILE A 241 194.18 -7.61 -0.47
N LYS A 242 194.67 -6.86 -1.46
CA LYS A 242 193.79 -6.24 -2.47
C LYS A 242 193.18 -7.25 -3.46
N GLU A 243 193.88 -8.36 -3.74
CA GLU A 243 193.33 -9.44 -4.57
C GLU A 243 192.45 -10.40 -3.76
N SER A 244 192.74 -10.62 -2.47
CA SER A 244 191.85 -11.39 -1.59
C SER A 244 190.64 -10.59 -1.10
N GLU A 245 190.74 -9.26 -0.96
CA GLU A 245 189.62 -8.33 -0.70
C GLU A 245 188.71 -8.22 -1.92
N ASN A 246 189.23 -8.18 -3.15
CA ASN A 246 188.39 -8.30 -4.34
C ASN A 246 187.70 -9.67 -4.42
N ARG A 247 188.36 -10.77 -4.02
CA ARG A 247 187.72 -12.10 -3.93
C ARG A 247 186.66 -12.17 -2.82
N ALA A 248 186.92 -11.59 -1.64
CA ALA A 248 185.98 -11.55 -0.51
C ALA A 248 184.82 -10.57 -0.76
N ARG A 249 185.07 -9.44 -1.44
CA ARG A 249 184.05 -8.50 -1.89
C ARG A 249 183.19 -9.14 -2.97
N MET A 250 183.76 -9.87 -3.93
CA MET A 250 182.99 -10.68 -4.89
C MET A 250 182.15 -11.78 -4.19
N GLN A 251 182.68 -12.43 -3.14
CA GLN A 251 181.92 -13.42 -2.35
C GLN A 251 180.80 -12.77 -1.50
N ALA A 252 181.06 -11.62 -0.88
CA ALA A 252 180.05 -10.88 -0.12
C ALA A 252 178.98 -10.27 -1.03
N GLU A 253 179.36 -9.81 -2.22
CA GLU A 253 178.45 -9.30 -3.25
C GLU A 253 177.63 -10.45 -3.84
N TYR A 254 178.22 -11.64 -4.03
CA TYR A 254 177.49 -12.87 -4.38
C TYR A 254 176.49 -13.30 -3.30
N LEU A 255 176.89 -13.31 -2.02
CA LEU A 255 175.97 -13.61 -0.92
C LEU A 255 174.88 -12.55 -0.76
N ARG A 256 175.19 -11.28 -1.01
CA ARG A 256 174.20 -10.19 -1.03
C ARG A 256 173.20 -10.40 -2.16
N THR A 257 173.66 -10.74 -3.38
CA THR A 257 172.75 -11.05 -4.49
C THR A 257 171.86 -12.26 -4.20
N VAL A 258 172.39 -13.33 -3.59
CA VAL A 258 171.60 -14.52 -3.21
C VAL A 258 170.59 -14.19 -2.10
N LEU A 259 170.96 -13.37 -1.12
CA LEU A 259 170.04 -12.91 -0.07
C LEU A 259 168.98 -11.97 -0.62
N ASP A 260 169.34 -11.06 -1.53
CA ASP A 260 168.40 -10.15 -2.18
C ASP A 260 167.43 -10.93 -3.08
N GLU A 261 167.91 -11.95 -3.80
CA GLU A 261 167.10 -12.90 -4.57
C GLU A 261 166.15 -13.68 -3.65
N HIS A 262 166.64 -14.24 -2.54
CA HIS A 262 165.80 -14.96 -1.59
C HIS A 262 164.76 -14.04 -0.90
N ASN A 263 165.14 -12.82 -0.54
CA ASN A 263 164.21 -11.82 0.00
C ASN A 263 163.15 -11.42 -1.03
N LEU A 264 163.52 -11.31 -2.31
CA LEU A 264 162.58 -11.07 -3.40
C LEU A 264 161.62 -12.26 -3.56
N GLU A 265 162.13 -13.50 -3.52
CA GLU A 265 161.31 -14.71 -3.55
C GLU A 265 160.32 -14.76 -2.38
N LEU A 266 160.75 -14.43 -1.16
CA LEU A 266 159.87 -14.38 0.01
C LEU A 266 158.80 -13.30 -0.13
N ARG A 267 159.15 -12.12 -0.66
CA ARG A 267 158.17 -11.05 -0.94
C ARG A 267 157.18 -11.45 -2.02
N VAL A 268 157.62 -12.15 -3.07
CA VAL A 268 156.75 -12.67 -4.13
C VAL A 268 155.84 -13.77 -3.59
N LYS A 269 156.35 -14.70 -2.77
CA LYS A 269 155.53 -15.72 -2.09
C LYS A 269 154.48 -15.07 -1.19
N ALA A 270 154.87 -14.12 -0.35
CA ALA A 270 153.94 -13.39 0.52
C ALA A 270 152.89 -12.59 -0.28
N ALA A 271 153.29 -11.98 -1.41
CA ALA A 271 152.37 -11.29 -2.30
C ALA A 271 151.39 -12.25 -2.99
N ASN A 272 151.87 -13.40 -3.48
CA ASN A 272 151.03 -14.43 -4.10
C ASN A 272 150.06 -15.07 -3.09
N GLU A 273 150.51 -15.30 -1.85
CA GLU A 273 149.66 -15.80 -0.76
C GLU A 273 148.59 -14.77 -0.38
N ALA A 274 148.96 -13.48 -0.30
CA ALA A 274 148.01 -12.39 -0.06
C ALA A 274 147.01 -12.21 -1.22
N GLU A 275 147.46 -12.33 -2.46
CA GLU A 275 146.60 -12.29 -3.65
C GLU A 275 145.64 -13.48 -3.68
N ALA A 276 146.13 -14.71 -3.41
CA ALA A 276 145.29 -15.90 -3.31
C ALA A 276 144.24 -15.76 -2.19
N ALA A 277 144.62 -15.23 -1.03
CA ALA A 277 143.69 -14.97 0.07
C ALA A 277 142.64 -13.91 -0.32
N CYS A 278 143.03 -12.84 -1.01
CA CYS A 278 142.11 -11.83 -1.54
C CYS A 278 141.15 -12.41 -2.58
N GLN A 279 141.65 -13.23 -3.52
CA GLN A 279 140.84 -13.86 -4.56
C GLN A 279 139.84 -14.86 -3.96
N GLN A 280 140.25 -15.64 -2.95
CA GLN A 280 139.35 -16.53 -2.23
C GLN A 280 138.24 -15.73 -1.53
N ARG A 281 138.59 -14.64 -0.83
CA ARG A 281 137.59 -13.75 -0.21
C ARG A 281 136.65 -13.11 -1.21
N LEU A 282 137.16 -12.69 -2.38
CA LEU A 282 136.35 -12.15 -3.46
C LEU A 282 135.38 -13.22 -3.97
N SER A 283 135.84 -14.44 -4.25
CA SER A 283 134.98 -15.53 -4.71
C SER A 283 133.90 -15.92 -3.69
N ALA A 284 134.23 -15.88 -2.39
CA ALA A 284 133.26 -16.13 -1.33
C ALA A 284 132.20 -15.02 -1.26
N ALA A 285 132.62 -13.75 -1.36
CA ALA A 285 131.70 -12.62 -1.41
C ALA A 285 130.82 -12.62 -2.67
N GLU A 286 131.38 -12.98 -3.83
CA GLU A 286 130.62 -13.13 -5.08
C GLU A 286 129.58 -14.24 -4.98
N ALA A 287 129.92 -15.38 -4.35
CA ALA A 287 128.98 -16.47 -4.08
C ALA A 287 127.86 -16.05 -3.11
N GLU A 288 128.19 -15.29 -2.05
CA GLU A 288 127.20 -14.75 -1.11
C GLU A 288 126.26 -13.74 -1.78
N ILE A 289 126.80 -12.85 -2.64
CA ILE A 289 125.98 -11.92 -3.43
C ILE A 289 125.04 -12.70 -4.37
N ALA A 290 125.50 -13.78 -5.01
CA ALA A 290 124.66 -14.59 -5.87
C ALA A 290 123.53 -15.29 -5.10
N ASP A 291 123.81 -15.83 -3.92
CA ASP A 291 122.81 -16.45 -3.04
C ASP A 291 121.78 -15.42 -2.53
N LEU A 292 122.23 -14.24 -2.11
CA LEU A 292 121.35 -13.15 -1.68
C LEU A 292 120.45 -12.64 -2.82
N ARG A 293 120.98 -12.55 -4.05
CA ARG A 293 120.18 -12.21 -5.24
C ARG A 293 119.12 -13.28 -5.52
N ALA A 294 119.49 -14.55 -5.49
CA ALA A 294 118.52 -15.63 -5.69
C ALA A 294 117.40 -15.62 -4.63
N LYS A 295 117.74 -15.31 -3.36
CA LYS A 295 116.78 -15.13 -2.26
C LYS A 295 115.89 -13.90 -2.43
N LEU A 296 116.45 -12.79 -2.91
CA LEU A 296 115.67 -11.59 -3.23
C LEU A 296 114.68 -11.90 -4.36
N ASP A 297 115.15 -12.53 -5.45
CA ASP A 297 114.30 -12.90 -6.58
C ASP A 297 113.20 -13.91 -6.18
N SER A 298 113.45 -14.81 -5.22
CA SER A 298 112.40 -15.68 -4.69
C SER A 298 111.39 -14.92 -3.83
N SER A 299 111.86 -14.02 -2.97
CA SER A 299 111.00 -13.19 -2.12
C SER A 299 110.13 -12.23 -2.95
N GLU A 300 110.69 -11.61 -3.99
CA GLU A 300 109.94 -10.75 -4.92
C GLU A 300 108.85 -11.53 -5.66
N ARG A 301 109.12 -12.78 -6.05
CA ARG A 301 108.11 -13.67 -6.64
C ARG A 301 107.00 -14.00 -5.64
N GLU A 302 107.34 -14.36 -4.40
CA GLU A 302 106.35 -14.62 -3.34
C GLU A 302 105.48 -13.40 -3.05
N VAL A 303 106.07 -12.20 -3.03
CA VAL A 303 105.31 -10.95 -2.85
C VAL A 303 104.31 -10.73 -3.98
N LEU A 304 104.71 -10.96 -5.24
CA LEU A 304 103.81 -10.83 -6.39
C LEU A 304 102.66 -11.85 -6.34
N GLU A 305 102.97 -13.11 -5.97
CA GLU A 305 101.96 -14.15 -5.79
C GLU A 305 100.95 -13.80 -4.69
N LEU A 306 101.42 -13.28 -3.55
CA LEU A 306 100.56 -12.82 -2.46
C LEU A 306 99.74 -11.59 -2.85
N GLN A 307 100.31 -10.65 -3.59
CA GLN A 307 99.58 -9.47 -4.09
C GLN A 307 98.46 -9.87 -5.04
N GLU A 308 98.71 -10.82 -5.94
CA GLU A 308 97.67 -11.34 -6.84
C GLU A 308 96.60 -12.12 -6.07
N ALA A 309 96.98 -12.93 -5.08
CA ALA A 309 96.03 -13.62 -4.22
C ALA A 309 95.13 -12.63 -3.44
N ILE A 310 95.69 -11.54 -2.92
CA ILE A 310 94.91 -10.47 -2.27
C ILE A 310 93.95 -9.84 -3.28
N ARG A 311 94.43 -9.48 -4.48
CA ARG A 311 93.59 -8.89 -5.53
C ARG A 311 92.42 -9.78 -5.92
N ILE A 312 92.64 -11.10 -6.04
CA ILE A 312 91.58 -12.07 -6.32
C ILE A 312 90.56 -12.09 -5.17
N LYS A 313 91.02 -12.09 -3.90
CA LYS A 313 90.14 -12.10 -2.74
C LYS A 313 89.35 -10.80 -2.57
N ASP A 314 89.93 -9.66 -2.90
CA ASP A 314 89.24 -8.38 -2.91
C ASP A 314 88.13 -8.38 -3.97
N ALA A 315 88.42 -8.87 -5.19
CA ALA A 315 87.42 -9.01 -6.25
C ALA A 315 86.28 -9.99 -5.88
N GLU A 316 86.59 -11.11 -5.23
CA GLU A 316 85.58 -12.01 -4.66
C GLU A 316 84.73 -11.29 -3.59
N GLY A 317 85.35 -10.50 -2.73
CA GLY A 317 84.66 -9.71 -1.70
C GLY A 317 83.70 -8.69 -2.29
N GLU A 318 84.12 -7.96 -3.32
CA GLU A 318 83.27 -7.03 -4.07
C GLU A 318 82.09 -7.74 -4.75
N ALA A 319 82.33 -8.92 -5.33
CA ALA A 319 81.26 -9.73 -5.92
C ALA A 319 80.22 -10.18 -4.87
N TYR A 320 80.65 -10.64 -3.70
CA TYR A 320 79.74 -11.00 -2.62
C TYR A 320 78.93 -9.79 -2.09
N ILE A 321 79.54 -8.61 -2.00
CA ILE A 321 78.83 -7.40 -1.60
C ILE A 321 77.72 -7.08 -2.63
N ALA A 322 78.03 -7.14 -3.92
CA ALA A 322 77.04 -6.91 -4.98
C ALA A 322 75.89 -7.93 -4.94
N GLU A 323 76.18 -9.21 -4.65
CA GLU A 323 75.15 -10.23 -4.45
C GLU A 323 74.28 -9.95 -3.23
N ILE A 324 74.87 -9.55 -2.10
CA ILE A 324 74.15 -9.19 -0.87
C ILE A 324 73.24 -7.98 -1.13
N GLU A 325 73.71 -6.96 -1.83
CA GLU A 325 72.91 -5.78 -2.19
C GLU A 325 71.73 -6.16 -3.10
N THR A 326 71.97 -7.03 -4.09
CA THR A 326 70.92 -7.53 -4.98
C THR A 326 69.86 -8.33 -4.22
N ILE A 327 70.27 -9.21 -3.32
CA ILE A 327 69.36 -9.98 -2.45
C ILE A 327 68.61 -9.05 -1.50
N GLY A 328 69.30 -8.04 -0.94
CA GLY A 328 68.71 -7.02 -0.08
C GLY A 328 67.57 -6.27 -0.77
N GLN A 329 67.81 -5.79 -1.99
CA GLN A 329 66.79 -5.09 -2.78
C GLN A 329 65.60 -6.00 -3.10
N ALA A 330 65.83 -7.24 -3.51
CA ALA A 330 64.76 -8.19 -3.78
C ALA A 330 63.91 -8.49 -2.53
N TYR A 331 64.54 -8.56 -1.36
CA TYR A 331 63.85 -8.74 -0.09
C TYR A 331 63.02 -7.51 0.29
N GLU A 332 63.55 -6.30 0.13
CA GLU A 332 62.83 -5.05 0.37
C GLU A 332 61.61 -4.92 -0.55
N ASP A 333 61.76 -5.22 -1.83
CA ASP A 333 60.66 -5.21 -2.81
C ASP A 333 59.57 -6.22 -2.43
N MET A 334 59.96 -7.44 -2.04
CA MET A 334 59.02 -8.46 -1.57
C MET A 334 58.33 -8.03 -0.26
N GLN A 335 59.04 -7.39 0.65
CA GLN A 335 58.48 -6.87 1.90
C GLN A 335 57.46 -5.76 1.63
N ALA A 336 57.76 -4.83 0.70
CA ALA A 336 56.83 -3.79 0.27
C ALA A 336 55.58 -4.38 -0.39
N GLN A 337 55.74 -5.40 -1.24
CA GLN A 337 54.61 -6.11 -1.85
C GLN A 337 53.73 -6.80 -0.79
N ASN A 338 54.34 -7.45 0.21
CA ASN A 338 53.62 -8.09 1.31
C ASN A 338 52.86 -7.07 2.17
N GLN A 339 53.45 -5.90 2.45
CA GLN A 339 52.77 -4.81 3.16
C GLN A 339 51.56 -4.30 2.38
N HIS A 340 51.70 -4.14 1.07
CA HIS A 340 50.59 -3.74 0.20
C HIS A 340 49.46 -4.78 0.18
N LEU A 341 49.78 -6.07 0.09
CA LEU A 341 48.79 -7.15 0.18
C LEU A 341 48.07 -7.17 1.53
N LEU A 342 48.81 -6.97 2.63
CA LEU A 342 48.21 -6.87 3.98
C LEU A 342 47.25 -5.66 4.07
N GLN A 343 47.62 -4.52 3.50
CA GLN A 343 46.75 -3.35 3.46
C GLN A 343 45.48 -3.64 2.64
N GLN A 344 45.59 -4.28 1.48
CA GLN A 344 44.42 -4.66 0.67
C GLN A 344 43.48 -5.62 1.42
N VAL A 345 44.02 -6.57 2.18
CA VAL A 345 43.22 -7.48 3.00
C VAL A 345 42.51 -6.71 4.11
N ALA A 346 43.20 -5.78 4.78
CA ALA A 346 42.61 -4.93 5.80
C ALA A 346 41.48 -4.04 5.22
N ASP A 347 41.71 -3.39 4.09
CA ASP A 347 40.72 -2.54 3.42
C ASP A 347 39.48 -3.35 3.00
N ARG A 348 39.69 -4.58 2.51
CA ARG A 348 38.60 -5.50 2.16
C ARG A 348 37.82 -5.93 3.40
N ASP A 349 38.50 -6.21 4.50
CA ASP A 349 37.86 -6.62 5.75
C ASP A 349 37.06 -5.46 6.36
N ASP A 350 37.55 -4.22 6.30
CA ASP A 350 36.80 -3.01 6.67
C ASP A 350 35.55 -2.81 5.80
N TYR A 351 35.68 -3.03 4.48
CA TYR A 351 34.54 -3.00 3.57
C TYR A 351 33.50 -4.08 3.92
N ASN A 352 33.95 -5.30 4.23
CA ASN A 352 33.08 -6.40 4.63
C ASN A 352 32.35 -6.08 5.95
N ILE A 353 33.05 -5.52 6.95
CA ILE A 353 32.45 -5.08 8.22
C ILE A 353 31.34 -4.04 7.94
N LYS A 354 31.60 -3.09 7.05
CA LYS A 354 30.61 -2.08 6.66
C LYS A 354 29.39 -2.70 5.99
N LEU A 355 29.58 -3.60 5.02
CA LEU A 355 28.48 -4.32 4.37
C LEU A 355 27.64 -5.14 5.36
N VAL A 356 28.28 -5.85 6.29
CA VAL A 356 27.57 -6.62 7.32
C VAL A 356 26.78 -5.68 8.25
N SER A 357 27.38 -4.56 8.67
CA SER A 357 26.70 -3.55 9.49
C SER A 357 25.46 -2.98 8.79
N ASP A 358 25.58 -2.62 7.51
CA ASP A 358 24.47 -2.08 6.74
C ASP A 358 23.40 -3.15 6.46
N SER A 359 23.79 -4.41 6.22
CA SER A 359 22.87 -5.55 6.11
C SER A 359 22.06 -5.77 7.40
N VAL A 360 22.71 -5.67 8.56
CA VAL A 360 22.02 -5.78 9.87
C VAL A 360 21.04 -4.63 10.07
N LYS A 361 21.46 -3.38 9.80
CA LYS A 361 20.57 -2.21 9.87
C LYS A 361 19.37 -2.35 8.92
N MET A 362 19.61 -2.84 7.69
CA MET A 362 18.55 -3.07 6.72
C MET A 362 17.56 -4.15 7.18
N LYS A 363 18.04 -5.24 7.79
CA LYS A 363 17.17 -6.27 8.39
C LYS A 363 16.36 -5.72 9.57
N GLN A 364 16.96 -4.91 10.43
CA GLN A 364 16.27 -4.30 11.57
C GLN A 364 15.16 -3.34 11.10
N THR A 365 15.48 -2.43 10.18
CA THR A 365 14.51 -1.49 9.60
C THR A 365 13.39 -2.21 8.85
N HIS A 366 13.73 -3.24 8.07
CA HIS A 366 12.74 -4.10 7.42
C HIS A 366 11.80 -4.78 8.42
N GLY A 367 12.32 -5.28 9.54
CA GLY A 367 11.52 -5.85 10.62
C GLY A 367 10.54 -4.85 11.23
N ILE A 368 10.98 -3.61 11.47
CA ILE A 368 10.12 -2.53 11.98
C ILE A 368 9.01 -2.20 10.97
N LEU A 369 9.36 -2.01 9.69
CA LEU A 369 8.38 -1.72 8.64
C LEU A 369 7.37 -2.86 8.44
N LEU A 370 7.80 -4.12 8.57
CA LEU A 370 6.89 -5.27 8.53
C LEU A 370 5.90 -5.26 9.71
N PHE A 371 6.37 -4.91 10.90
CA PHE A 371 5.51 -4.79 12.08
C PHE A 371 4.49 -3.65 11.92
N GLU A 372 4.93 -2.48 11.46
CA GLU A 372 4.06 -1.34 11.15
C GLU A 372 3.02 -1.68 10.07
N LYS A 373 3.43 -2.35 8.99
CA LYS A 373 2.52 -2.83 7.94
C LYS A 373 1.45 -3.76 8.52
N GLN A 374 1.82 -4.70 9.40
CA GLN A 374 0.84 -5.58 10.05
C GLN A 374 -0.10 -4.81 10.98
N ALA A 375 0.42 -3.82 11.72
CA ALA A 375 -0.41 -2.96 12.58
C ALA A 375 -1.42 -2.16 11.76
N LEU A 376 -0.99 -1.54 10.66
CA LEU A 376 -1.86 -0.79 9.74
C LEU A 376 -2.90 -1.70 9.07
N LEU A 377 -2.52 -2.92 8.67
CA LEU A 377 -3.48 -3.89 8.13
C LEU A 377 -4.58 -4.25 9.15
N LYS A 378 -4.22 -4.43 10.43
CA LYS A 378 -5.21 -4.67 11.50
C LYS A 378 -6.13 -3.47 11.70
N GLN A 379 -5.58 -2.25 11.69
CA GLN A 379 -6.37 -1.02 11.78
C GLN A 379 -7.33 -0.89 10.60
N LEU A 380 -6.88 -1.16 9.37
CA LEU A 380 -7.70 -1.16 8.18
C LEU A 380 -8.86 -2.15 8.28
N GLN A 381 -8.59 -3.38 8.75
CA GLN A 381 -9.62 -4.39 8.98
C GLN A 381 -10.68 -3.92 9.98
N GLN A 382 -10.25 -3.27 11.08
CA GLN A 382 -11.15 -2.71 12.07
C GLN A 382 -12.02 -1.58 11.51
N VAL A 383 -11.44 -0.68 10.71
CA VAL A 383 -12.17 0.41 10.05
C VAL A 383 -13.14 -0.14 8.99
N ASN A 384 -12.74 -1.15 8.23
CA ASN A 384 -13.65 -1.79 7.27
C ASN A 384 -14.83 -2.46 7.99
N ALA A 385 -14.60 -3.14 9.12
CA ALA A 385 -15.69 -3.72 9.90
C ALA A 385 -16.66 -2.65 10.43
N SER A 386 -16.16 -1.51 10.92
CA SER A 386 -17.02 -0.41 11.38
C SER A 386 -17.76 0.29 10.24
N LEU A 387 -17.14 0.38 9.06
CA LEU A 387 -17.76 0.88 7.84
C LEU A 387 -18.91 -0.03 7.41
N GLU A 388 -18.73 -1.35 7.39
CA GLU A 388 -19.80 -2.30 7.05
C GLU A 388 -20.97 -2.22 8.04
N ILE A 389 -20.68 -2.11 9.34
CA ILE A 389 -21.74 -1.86 10.35
C ILE A 389 -22.49 -0.55 10.05
N SER A 390 -21.78 0.50 9.68
CA SER A 390 -22.39 1.80 9.36
C SER A 390 -23.24 1.74 8.08
N LYS A 391 -22.77 1.06 7.04
CA LYS A 391 -23.56 0.79 5.82
C LYS A 391 -24.84 0.04 6.13
N MET A 392 -24.79 -1.00 6.98
CA MET A 392 -25.99 -1.73 7.39
C MET A 392 -26.98 -0.84 8.16
N LYS A 393 -26.48 0.09 9.00
CA LYS A 393 -27.34 1.06 9.71
C LYS A 393 -28.00 2.04 8.74
N VAL A 394 -27.26 2.55 7.76
CA VAL A 394 -27.80 3.45 6.72
C VAL A 394 -28.87 2.73 5.92
N ALA A 395 -28.61 1.53 5.40
CA ALA A 395 -29.59 0.75 4.65
C ALA A 395 -30.87 0.47 5.46
N ARG A 396 -30.73 0.15 6.75
CA ARG A 396 -31.88 -0.01 7.65
C ARG A 396 -32.66 1.30 7.82
N GLY A 397 -31.97 2.43 7.98
CA GLY A 397 -32.59 3.75 8.08
C GLY A 397 -33.32 4.15 6.80
N GLU A 398 -32.76 3.85 5.63
CA GLU A 398 -33.39 4.08 4.33
C GLU A 398 -34.68 3.26 4.17
N GLU A 399 -34.67 1.98 4.54
CA GLU A 399 -35.87 1.14 4.47
C GLU A 399 -36.95 1.62 5.46
N GLN A 400 -36.56 2.01 6.68
CA GLN A 400 -37.49 2.61 7.64
C GLN A 400 -38.09 3.92 7.10
N MET A 401 -37.27 4.80 6.53
CA MET A 401 -37.75 6.04 5.91
C MET A 401 -38.74 5.74 4.78
N LYS A 402 -38.44 4.77 3.92
CA LYS A 402 -39.35 4.33 2.84
C LYS A 402 -40.69 3.84 3.38
N THR A 403 -40.69 3.07 4.47
CA THR A 403 -41.94 2.65 5.12
C THR A 403 -42.73 3.83 5.70
N HIS A 404 -42.07 4.81 6.32
CA HIS A 404 -42.74 6.01 6.82
C HIS A 404 -43.30 6.88 5.69
N VAL A 405 -42.55 7.07 4.60
CA VAL A 405 -42.99 7.82 3.43
C VAL A 405 -44.22 7.15 2.79
N THR A 406 -44.19 5.83 2.61
CA THR A 406 -45.34 5.09 2.05
C THR A 406 -46.59 5.18 2.95
N GLN A 407 -46.42 5.09 4.28
CA GLN A 407 -47.50 5.32 5.23
C GLN A 407 -48.06 6.75 5.16
N ALA A 408 -47.20 7.77 5.10
CA ALA A 408 -47.61 9.16 4.98
C ALA A 408 -48.39 9.42 3.67
N VAL A 409 -47.93 8.86 2.55
CA VAL A 409 -48.64 8.94 1.27
C VAL A 409 -50.02 8.28 1.38
N LYS A 410 -50.11 7.10 1.99
CA LYS A 410 -51.39 6.40 2.18
C LYS A 410 -52.37 7.23 3.03
N ALA A 411 -51.91 7.76 4.17
CA ALA A 411 -52.72 8.60 5.05
C ALA A 411 -53.18 9.90 4.36
N SER A 412 -52.31 10.52 3.55
CA SER A 412 -52.67 11.69 2.74
C SER A 412 -53.76 11.35 1.72
N LEU A 413 -53.67 10.18 1.07
CA LEU A 413 -54.66 9.71 0.10
C LEU A 413 -56.01 9.43 0.77
N GLU A 414 -56.00 8.75 1.92
CA GLU A 414 -57.18 8.51 2.77
C GLU A 414 -57.83 9.82 3.20
N SER A 415 -57.04 10.80 3.69
CA SER A 415 -57.52 12.15 4.03
C SER A 415 -58.18 12.86 2.83
N ARG A 416 -57.54 12.79 1.65
CA ARG A 416 -58.11 13.35 0.42
C ARG A 416 -59.43 12.69 0.04
N HIS A 417 -59.57 11.38 0.21
CA HIS A 417 -60.85 10.68 0.00
C HIS A 417 -61.93 11.15 0.98
N VAL A 418 -61.59 11.34 2.26
CA VAL A 418 -62.52 11.87 3.26
C VAL A 418 -62.99 13.27 2.88
N VAL A 419 -62.09 14.16 2.43
CA VAL A 419 -62.45 15.50 1.96
C VAL A 419 -63.41 15.45 0.76
N ILE A 420 -63.11 14.62 -0.25
CA ILE A 420 -63.99 14.46 -1.43
C ILE A 420 -65.38 13.94 -1.01
N ASN A 421 -65.43 12.96 -0.11
CA ASN A 421 -66.70 12.42 0.38
C ASN A 421 -67.49 13.46 1.19
N LEU A 422 -66.80 14.27 2.00
CA LEU A 422 -67.41 15.36 2.76
C LEU A 422 -68.00 16.41 1.81
N ASP A 423 -67.26 16.81 0.78
CA ASP A 423 -67.75 17.78 -0.20
C ASP A 423 -68.92 17.23 -1.03
N ARG A 424 -68.92 15.94 -1.37
CA ARG A 424 -70.08 15.28 -1.97
C ARG A 424 -71.29 15.32 -1.02
N ALA A 425 -71.11 14.95 0.24
CA ALA A 425 -72.18 14.98 1.24
C ALA A 425 -72.73 16.40 1.47
N LYS A 426 -71.87 17.44 1.40
CA LYS A 426 -72.31 18.84 1.44
C LYS A 426 -73.19 19.20 0.24
N ILE A 427 -72.84 18.76 -0.97
CA ILE A 427 -73.66 19.01 -2.17
C ILE A 427 -75.02 18.32 -2.02
N GLU A 428 -75.02 17.04 -1.63
CA GLU A 428 -76.25 16.27 -1.39
C GLU A 428 -77.12 16.93 -0.30
N LEU A 429 -76.51 17.43 0.78
CA LEU A 429 -77.21 18.18 1.83
C LEU A 429 -77.85 19.45 1.29
N VAL A 430 -77.12 20.26 0.51
CA VAL A 430 -77.65 21.49 -0.09
C VAL A 430 -78.83 21.19 -1.02
N ASP A 431 -78.77 20.11 -1.79
CA ASP A 431 -79.88 19.71 -2.66
C ASP A 431 -81.08 19.20 -1.85
N ALA A 432 -80.86 18.43 -0.78
CA ALA A 432 -81.92 18.01 0.14
C ALA A 432 -82.56 19.22 0.86
N GLU A 433 -81.78 20.23 1.23
CA GLU A 433 -82.29 21.49 1.82
C GLU A 433 -83.16 22.27 0.83
N LYS A 434 -82.78 22.32 -0.46
CA LYS A 434 -83.62 22.92 -1.51
C LYS A 434 -84.94 22.15 -1.65
N GLU A 435 -84.87 20.82 -1.69
CA GLU A 435 -86.06 19.97 -1.82
C GLU A 435 -86.98 20.12 -0.61
N LEU A 436 -86.43 20.17 0.60
CA LEU A 436 -87.17 20.43 1.83
C LEU A 436 -87.88 21.79 1.78
N ASN A 437 -87.19 22.84 1.31
CA ASN A 437 -87.79 24.17 1.17
C ASN A 437 -88.90 24.22 0.11
N TRP A 438 -88.74 23.49 -0.99
CA TRP A 438 -89.79 23.34 -2.00
C TRP A 438 -91.01 22.61 -1.43
N LEU A 439 -90.80 21.46 -0.76
CA LEU A 439 -91.86 20.70 -0.09
C LEU A 439 -92.58 21.53 0.97
N ARG A 440 -91.84 22.32 1.76
CA ARG A 440 -92.42 23.22 2.76
C ARG A 440 -93.27 24.30 2.11
N SER A 441 -92.81 24.90 1.02
CA SER A 441 -93.59 25.90 0.25
C SER A 441 -94.85 25.28 -0.37
N ALA A 442 -94.76 24.04 -0.88
CA ALA A 442 -95.89 23.29 -1.39
C ALA A 442 -96.90 22.96 -0.27
N ALA A 443 -96.43 22.52 0.89
CA ALA A 443 -97.26 22.29 2.06
C ALA A 443 -97.98 23.56 2.53
N ASP A 444 -97.27 24.70 2.60
CA ASP A 444 -97.86 26.00 2.95
C ASP A 444 -98.95 26.43 1.94
N SER A 445 -98.75 26.17 0.65
CA SER A 445 -99.75 26.45 -0.38
C SER A 445 -100.99 25.55 -0.24
N SER A 446 -100.79 24.25 0.00
CA SER A 446 -101.88 23.29 0.22
C SER A 446 -102.63 23.58 1.51
N GLN A 447 -101.94 24.03 2.57
CA GLN A 447 -102.54 24.47 3.82
C GLN A 447 -103.44 25.70 3.60
N LYS A 448 -102.99 26.69 2.83
CA LYS A 448 -103.82 27.85 2.46
C LYS A 448 -105.05 27.45 1.65
N GLU A 449 -104.89 26.54 0.69
CA GLU A 449 -106.03 25.99 -0.07
C GLU A 449 -107.01 25.24 0.84
N TYR A 450 -106.50 24.43 1.78
CA TYR A 450 -107.32 23.75 2.77
C TYR A 450 -108.10 24.73 3.65
N GLU A 451 -107.46 25.79 4.15
CA GLU A 451 -108.12 26.85 4.92
C GLU A 451 -109.19 27.59 4.09
N GLN A 452 -108.93 27.86 2.82
CA GLN A 452 -109.94 28.43 1.91
C GLN A 452 -111.12 27.48 1.69
N ASN A 453 -110.85 26.18 1.49
CA ASN A 453 -111.90 25.19 1.34
C ASN A 453 -112.70 25.01 2.63
N GLN A 454 -112.07 25.07 3.80
CA GLN A 454 -112.76 25.10 5.09
C GLN A 454 -113.72 26.30 5.20
N LYS A 455 -113.29 27.50 4.80
CA LYS A 455 -114.16 28.68 4.75
C LYS A 455 -115.35 28.48 3.82
N LYS A 456 -115.12 27.99 2.60
CA LYS A 456 -116.20 27.65 1.64
C LYS A 456 -117.16 26.61 2.20
N ILE A 457 -116.66 25.58 2.87
CA ILE A 457 -117.51 24.56 3.52
C ILE A 457 -118.37 25.20 4.62
N ALA A 458 -117.82 26.12 5.41
CA ALA A 458 -118.58 26.84 6.43
C ALA A 458 -119.68 27.73 5.79
N GLU A 459 -119.36 28.45 4.71
CA GLU A 459 -120.32 29.23 3.93
C GLU A 459 -121.44 28.35 3.36
N LEU A 460 -121.10 27.21 2.74
CA LEU A 460 -122.07 26.25 2.23
C LEU A 460 -122.94 25.64 3.32
N LYS A 461 -122.39 25.39 4.52
CA LYS A 461 -123.18 24.93 5.67
C LYS A 461 -124.17 26.00 6.13
N MET A 462 -123.78 27.28 6.14
CA MET A 462 -124.68 28.38 6.45
C MET A 462 -125.78 28.52 5.40
N GLU A 463 -125.46 28.37 4.11
CA GLU A 463 -126.44 28.38 3.02
C GLU A 463 -127.42 27.21 3.15
N LEU A 464 -126.91 26.00 3.41
CA LEU A 464 -127.75 24.83 3.63
C LEU A 464 -128.72 25.02 4.80
N GLU A 465 -128.28 25.69 5.87
CA GLU A 465 -129.13 25.99 7.01
C GLU A 465 -130.18 27.05 6.68
N ARG A 466 -129.85 28.06 5.84
CA ARG A 466 -130.85 29.01 5.32
C ARG A 466 -131.92 28.30 4.49
N GLU A 467 -131.51 27.47 3.54
CA GLU A 467 -132.41 26.67 2.70
C GLU A 467 -133.30 25.73 3.53
N ARG A 468 -132.77 25.13 4.60
CA ARG A 468 -133.56 24.32 5.55
C ARG A 468 -134.63 25.14 6.26
N ASN A 469 -134.26 26.33 6.75
CA ASN A 469 -135.20 27.23 7.41
C ASN A 469 -136.27 27.76 6.43
N GLU A 470 -135.92 28.00 5.18
CA GLU A 470 -136.90 28.36 4.13
C GLU A 470 -137.84 27.19 3.82
N ARG A 471 -137.32 25.96 3.77
CA ARG A 471 -138.16 24.77 3.61
C ARG A 471 -139.14 24.59 4.77
N GLU A 472 -138.70 24.77 6.02
CA GLU A 472 -139.59 24.70 7.19
C GLU A 472 -140.73 25.73 7.10
N LYS A 473 -140.45 26.98 6.69
CA LYS A 473 -141.49 28.00 6.46
C LYS A 473 -142.50 27.59 5.39
N LEU A 474 -142.02 27.07 4.26
CA LEU A 474 -142.88 26.58 3.17
C LEU A 474 -143.73 25.37 3.61
N GLU A 475 -143.21 24.54 4.51
CA GLU A 475 -143.89 23.37 5.06
C GLU A 475 -144.97 23.79 6.09
N GLU A 476 -144.73 24.85 6.85
CA GLU A 476 -145.73 25.52 7.70
C GLU A 476 -146.87 26.14 6.85
N GLU A 477 -146.53 26.87 5.78
CA GLU A 477 -147.51 27.44 4.83
C GLU A 477 -148.37 26.35 4.16
N TYR A 478 -147.78 25.18 3.86
CA TYR A 478 -148.50 24.05 3.26
C TYR A 478 -149.54 23.43 4.22
N GLU A 479 -149.21 23.26 5.51
CA GLU A 479 -150.13 22.70 6.50
C GLU A 479 -151.29 23.68 6.87
N GLU A 480 -151.07 24.99 6.74
CA GLU A 480 -152.12 26.00 6.89
C GLU A 480 -153.16 25.89 5.76
N VAL A 481 -152.73 25.81 4.49
CA VAL A 481 -153.60 25.62 3.32
C VAL A 481 -154.37 24.29 3.37
N LYS A 482 -153.72 23.22 3.86
CA LYS A 482 -154.35 21.91 4.01
C LYS A 482 -155.47 21.90 5.06
N SER A 483 -155.37 22.73 6.09
CA SER A 483 -156.42 22.88 7.10
C SER A 483 -157.63 23.66 6.56
N GLU A 484 -157.41 24.65 5.68
CA GLU A 484 -158.50 25.39 4.99
C GLU A 484 -159.28 24.52 3.98
N VAL A 485 -158.63 23.53 3.35
CA VAL A 485 -159.28 22.58 2.43
C VAL A 485 -160.20 21.58 3.15
N MET A 486 -159.97 21.32 4.45
CA MET A 486 -160.68 20.29 5.20
C MET A 486 -162.07 20.72 5.71
N GLU A 487 -162.39 22.03 5.76
CA GLU A 487 -163.69 22.54 6.22
C GLU A 487 -164.71 22.86 5.10
N MET A 488 -164.33 22.77 3.81
CA MET A 488 -165.15 23.25 2.67
C MET A 488 -165.64 22.16 1.68
N SER A 489 -165.83 20.90 2.10
CA SER A 489 -166.39 19.86 1.21
C SER A 489 -167.51 19.01 1.83
N SER A 490 -168.73 19.55 1.81
CA SER A 490 -169.97 18.77 1.78
C SER A 490 -170.74 19.13 0.50
N GLU A 491 -171.13 18.10 -0.25
CA GLU A 491 -171.95 18.12 -1.47
C GLU A 491 -171.22 18.28 -2.82
N ASN A 492 -171.34 17.21 -3.61
CA ASN A 492 -171.54 17.22 -5.07
C ASN A 492 -170.39 16.84 -6.02
N GLU A 493 -169.77 15.67 -5.86
CA GLU A 493 -168.96 15.02 -6.92
C GLU A 493 -169.60 13.75 -7.53
N GLU A 494 -170.79 13.33 -7.06
CA GLU A 494 -171.49 12.14 -7.59
C GLU A 494 -172.14 12.39 -8.97
N ALA A 495 -172.29 13.63 -9.42
CA ALA A 495 -172.95 13.95 -10.70
C ALA A 495 -172.04 13.85 -11.95
N THR A 496 -170.71 13.80 -11.78
CA THR A 496 -169.77 13.88 -12.92
C THR A 496 -169.18 12.52 -13.30
N ILE A 497 -169.10 11.58 -12.35
CA ILE A 497 -168.51 10.25 -12.57
C ILE A 497 -169.48 9.32 -13.32
N GLN A 498 -170.80 9.47 -13.16
CA GLN A 498 -171.77 8.59 -13.80
C GLN A 498 -171.88 8.82 -15.32
N LYS A 499 -171.68 10.05 -15.82
CA LYS A 499 -171.74 10.35 -17.27
C LYS A 499 -170.55 9.79 -18.06
N LEU A 500 -169.36 9.68 -17.43
CA LEU A 500 -168.17 9.09 -18.06
C LEU A 500 -168.14 7.55 -18.01
N GLN A 501 -168.88 6.93 -17.09
CA GLN A 501 -168.96 5.47 -17.00
C GLN A 501 -169.96 4.84 -17.98
N ASP A 502 -170.99 5.57 -18.40
CA ASP A 502 -171.97 5.08 -19.39
C ASP A 502 -171.40 5.12 -20.83
N GLU A 503 -170.59 6.12 -21.19
CA GLU A 503 -169.91 6.19 -22.50
C GLU A 503 -168.82 5.10 -22.68
N ILE A 504 -168.14 4.70 -21.60
CA ILE A 504 -167.12 3.63 -21.64
C ILE A 504 -167.75 2.23 -21.78
N LYS A 505 -168.95 2.01 -21.23
CA LYS A 505 -169.68 0.74 -21.39
C LYS A 505 -170.17 0.54 -22.83
N GLU A 506 -170.60 1.59 -23.49
CA GLU A 506 -171.10 1.55 -24.88
C GLU A 506 -169.95 1.29 -25.88
N CYS A 507 -168.77 1.89 -25.67
CA CYS A 507 -167.58 1.65 -26.51
C CYS A 507 -167.00 0.22 -26.34
N LYS A 508 -167.05 -0.36 -25.13
CA LYS A 508 -166.58 -1.75 -24.89
C LYS A 508 -167.52 -2.82 -25.46
N ALA A 509 -168.78 -2.50 -25.77
CA ALA A 509 -169.72 -3.44 -26.38
C ALA A 509 -169.47 -3.64 -27.90
N ILE A 510 -169.00 -2.59 -28.60
CA ILE A 510 -168.76 -2.62 -30.06
C ILE A 510 -167.60 -3.54 -30.46
N LEU A 511 -166.61 -3.72 -29.57
CA LEU A 511 -165.39 -4.50 -29.83
C LEU A 511 -165.57 -6.02 -29.68
N LYS A 512 -166.71 -6.51 -29.17
CA LYS A 512 -166.96 -7.94 -28.95
C LYS A 512 -167.58 -8.62 -30.16
N CYS A 513 -167.25 -9.90 -30.37
CA CYS A 513 -167.69 -10.73 -31.49
C CYS A 513 -169.21 -10.97 -31.45
N GLY A 514 -169.93 -10.65 -32.52
CA GLY A 514 -171.39 -10.81 -32.60
C GLY A 514 -171.93 -12.24 -32.60
N VAL A 515 -171.07 -13.26 -32.52
CA VAL A 515 -171.47 -14.69 -32.43
C VAL A 515 -171.40 -15.21 -30.99
N CYS A 516 -170.41 -14.76 -30.21
CA CYS A 516 -170.23 -15.25 -28.83
C CYS A 516 -170.36 -14.14 -27.77
N PHE A 517 -170.48 -12.87 -28.17
CA PHE A 517 -170.63 -11.66 -27.33
C PHE A 517 -169.58 -11.47 -26.22
N ASP A 518 -168.47 -12.19 -26.31
CA ASP A 518 -167.49 -12.31 -25.24
C ASP A 518 -166.10 -11.93 -25.72
N ARG A 519 -165.60 -12.63 -26.75
CA ARG A 519 -164.25 -12.44 -27.30
C ARG A 519 -164.16 -11.25 -28.26
N PRO A 520 -163.02 -10.57 -28.35
CA PRO A 520 -162.80 -9.51 -29.32
C PRO A 520 -162.85 -10.02 -30.77
N LYS A 521 -163.06 -9.10 -31.69
CA LYS A 521 -163.03 -9.35 -33.14
C LYS A 521 -161.57 -9.47 -33.60
N GLU A 522 -161.18 -10.63 -34.14
CA GLU A 522 -159.78 -10.96 -34.50
C GLU A 522 -159.63 -11.38 -35.97
N VAL A 523 -160.73 -11.78 -36.63
CA VAL A 523 -160.73 -12.21 -38.03
C VAL A 523 -161.75 -11.46 -38.83
N VAL A 524 -161.44 -11.25 -40.11
CA VAL A 524 -162.36 -10.73 -41.11
C VAL A 524 -162.60 -11.77 -42.21
N ILE A 525 -163.85 -11.90 -42.63
CA ILE A 525 -164.19 -12.64 -43.86
C ILE A 525 -164.08 -11.65 -45.03
N THR A 526 -163.07 -11.81 -45.88
CA THR A 526 -162.71 -10.83 -46.92
C THR A 526 -163.80 -10.63 -47.98
N LYS A 527 -164.73 -11.58 -48.12
CA LYS A 527 -165.86 -11.47 -49.07
C LYS A 527 -167.00 -10.57 -48.60
N CYS A 528 -167.16 -10.38 -47.29
CA CYS A 528 -168.27 -9.58 -46.74
C CYS A 528 -167.86 -8.61 -45.64
N PHE A 529 -166.55 -8.51 -45.36
CA PHE A 529 -165.92 -7.60 -44.40
C PHE A 529 -166.50 -7.61 -42.97
N HIS A 530 -167.23 -8.67 -42.60
CA HIS A 530 -167.70 -8.84 -41.23
C HIS A 530 -166.60 -9.43 -40.34
N LEU A 531 -166.45 -8.87 -39.14
CA LEU A 531 -165.42 -9.25 -38.18
C LEU A 531 -165.98 -10.09 -37.04
N PHE A 532 -165.25 -11.15 -36.68
CA PHE A 532 -165.62 -12.11 -35.65
C PHE A 532 -164.39 -12.60 -34.89
N CYS A 533 -164.58 -13.44 -33.88
CA CYS A 533 -163.51 -14.13 -33.18
C CYS A 533 -162.95 -15.28 -34.03
N TYR A 534 -161.64 -15.51 -34.04
CA TYR A 534 -161.02 -16.61 -34.81
C TYR A 534 -161.68 -17.98 -34.50
N PRO A 535 -161.92 -18.35 -33.22
CA PRO A 535 -162.58 -19.61 -32.87
C PRO A 535 -164.00 -19.77 -33.45
N CYS A 536 -164.72 -18.66 -33.58
CA CYS A 536 -166.11 -18.64 -34.04
C CYS A 536 -166.21 -18.99 -35.52
N ILE A 537 -165.27 -18.48 -36.33
CA ILE A 537 -165.21 -18.73 -37.77
C ILE A 537 -164.53 -20.05 -38.09
N GLN A 538 -163.48 -20.42 -37.36
CA GLN A 538 -162.84 -21.72 -37.51
C GLN A 538 -163.84 -22.86 -37.28
N ARG A 539 -164.66 -22.78 -36.23
CA ARG A 539 -165.69 -23.80 -35.95
C ARG A 539 -166.69 -23.94 -37.10
N ASN A 540 -167.12 -22.84 -37.72
CA ASN A 540 -168.02 -22.89 -38.89
C ASN A 540 -167.37 -23.54 -40.12
N LEU A 541 -166.07 -23.32 -40.31
CA LEU A 541 -165.31 -23.97 -41.40
C LEU A 541 -165.16 -25.47 -41.16
N GLU A 542 -164.92 -25.89 -39.92
CA GLU A 542 -164.78 -27.31 -39.52
C GLU A 542 -166.09 -28.09 -39.72
N ILE A 543 -167.24 -27.54 -39.33
CA ILE A 543 -168.56 -28.16 -39.56
C ILE A 543 -169.07 -28.00 -41.01
N ARG A 544 -168.22 -27.51 -41.92
CA ARG A 544 -168.51 -27.21 -43.33
C ARG A 544 -169.70 -26.26 -43.56
N HIS A 545 -170.06 -25.47 -42.54
CA HIS A 545 -171.11 -24.46 -42.64
C HIS A 545 -170.53 -23.16 -43.22
N ARG A 546 -170.24 -23.21 -44.53
CA ARG A 546 -169.52 -22.20 -45.31
C ARG A 546 -170.37 -20.96 -45.64
N LYS A 547 -171.02 -20.35 -44.65
CA LYS A 547 -171.80 -19.11 -44.75
C LYS A 547 -171.47 -18.17 -43.59
N CYS A 548 -171.25 -16.89 -43.87
CA CYS A 548 -170.90 -15.89 -42.85
C CYS A 548 -172.02 -15.75 -41.80
N PRO A 549 -171.74 -15.80 -40.49
CA PRO A 549 -172.75 -15.65 -39.43
C PRO A 549 -173.51 -14.32 -39.47
N GLY A 550 -172.87 -13.25 -39.91
CA GLY A 550 -173.50 -11.92 -39.95
C GLY A 550 -174.39 -11.65 -41.17
N CYS A 551 -174.14 -12.28 -42.32
CA CYS A 551 -174.81 -11.91 -43.58
C CYS A 551 -175.12 -13.09 -44.52
N GLY A 552 -174.76 -14.32 -44.17
CA GLY A 552 -175.04 -15.52 -44.96
C GLY A 552 -174.19 -15.70 -46.22
N THR A 553 -173.32 -14.75 -46.57
CA THR A 553 -172.44 -14.83 -47.75
C THR A 553 -171.50 -16.04 -47.68
N PRO A 554 -171.43 -16.88 -48.72
CA PRO A 554 -170.59 -18.07 -48.68
C PRO A 554 -169.09 -17.75 -48.70
N PHE A 555 -168.32 -18.40 -47.83
CA PHE A 555 -166.87 -18.17 -47.69
C PHE A 555 -166.09 -19.49 -47.50
N GLY A 556 -164.85 -19.53 -47.98
CA GLY A 556 -163.92 -20.66 -47.80
C GLY A 556 -162.77 -20.34 -46.85
N GLN A 557 -161.91 -21.32 -46.55
CA GLN A 557 -160.71 -21.13 -45.71
C GLN A 557 -159.79 -20.02 -46.26
N SER A 558 -159.69 -19.89 -47.59
CA SER A 558 -158.91 -18.84 -48.26
C SER A 558 -159.47 -17.43 -48.07
N ASP A 559 -160.72 -17.29 -47.65
CA ASP A 559 -161.44 -16.01 -47.52
C ASP A 559 -161.41 -15.47 -46.07
N VAL A 560 -160.70 -16.13 -45.14
CA VAL A 560 -160.56 -15.69 -43.74
C VAL A 560 -159.15 -15.16 -43.53
N ARG A 561 -159.04 -13.91 -43.07
CA ARG A 561 -157.75 -13.29 -42.69
C ARG A 561 -157.80 -12.73 -41.28
N GLU A 562 -156.68 -12.79 -40.58
CA GLU A 562 -156.51 -12.19 -39.26
C GLU A 562 -156.36 -10.67 -39.36
N VAL A 563 -156.95 -9.96 -38.39
CA VAL A 563 -156.91 -8.50 -38.26
C VAL A 563 -156.63 -8.17 -36.79
N LYS A 564 -155.64 -7.32 -36.52
CA LYS A 564 -155.40 -6.74 -35.19
C LYS A 564 -156.16 -5.41 -35.10
N ILE A 565 -157.09 -5.29 -34.14
CA ILE A 565 -157.91 -4.10 -33.86
C ILE A 565 -157.37 -3.40 -32.61
#